data_AF-A0A7W0KDS1-F1
#
_entry.id   AF-A0A7W0KDS1-F1
#
_cell.length_a   1.000
_cell.length_b   1.000
_cell.length_c   1.000
_cell.angle_alpha   90.00
_cell.angle_beta   90.00
_cell.angle_gamma   90.00
#
_symmetry.space_group_name_H-M   'P 1'
#
loop_
_entity.id
_entity.type
_entity.pdbx_description
1 polymer ?
#
loop_
_entity_poly.entity_id
_entity_poly.type
_entity_poly.pdbx_seq_one_letter_code
_entity_poly.pdbx_strand_id
1 'polypeptide(L)'
;MQIVLPTEVKSFVEREVASGRYADEQQVIVEALRRLADDEPDDRMTIAEAVAESLAQIERGEVIPYTEDFMAESAKRAIENARLGRKVSDDVKY
;
A
#
# COMPACT_ATOMS: atom_id res chain seq x y z
N MET A 1 3.19 -31.83 -3.91
CA MET A 1 4.26 -30.89 -4.32
C MET A 1 5.46 -31.18 -3.45
N GLN A 2 6.65 -31.35 -4.03
CA GLN A 2 7.88 -31.59 -3.26
C GLN A 2 8.76 -30.35 -3.39
N ILE A 3 8.99 -29.65 -2.28
CA ILE A 3 9.84 -28.47 -2.21
C ILE A 3 11.10 -28.87 -1.44
N VAL A 4 12.27 -28.56 -1.99
CA VAL A 4 13.54 -28.74 -1.29
C VAL A 4 13.86 -27.42 -0.61
N LEU A 5 13.90 -27.43 0.72
CA LEU A 5 14.25 -26.26 1.52
C LEU A 5 15.73 -26.30 1.89
N PRO A 6 16.43 -25.16 1.88
CA PRO A 6 17.73 -25.02 2.52
C PRO A 6 17.67 -25.43 4.00
N THR A 7 18.78 -25.94 4.53
CA THR A 7 18.86 -26.45 5.91
C THR A 7 18.43 -25.41 6.93
N GLU A 8 18.80 -24.14 6.72
CA GLU A 8 18.50 -23.02 7.61
C GLU A 8 16.99 -22.75 7.69
N VAL A 9 16.28 -22.86 6.55
CA VAL A 9 14.84 -22.68 6.47
C VAL A 9 14.11 -23.85 7.11
N LYS A 10 14.62 -25.07 6.93
CA LYS A 10 14.07 -26.26 7.58
C LYS A 10 14.12 -26.14 9.11
N SER A 11 15.26 -25.74 9.66
CA SER A 11 15.41 -25.51 11.11
C SER A 11 14.51 -24.39 11.62
N PHE A 12 14.21 -23.38 10.80
CA PHE A 12 13.22 -22.36 11.13
C PHE A 12 11.81 -22.95 11.23
N VAL A 13 11.39 -23.73 10.24
CA VAL A 13 10.05 -24.37 10.22
C VAL A 13 9.88 -25.32 11.40
N GLU A 14 10.89 -26.16 11.68
CA GLU A 14 10.87 -27.08 12.82
C GLU A 14 10.70 -26.36 14.16
N ARG A 15 11.37 -25.21 14.34
CA ARG A 15 11.25 -24.39 15.55
C ARG A 15 9.86 -23.76 15.69
N GLU A 16 9.29 -23.28 14.59
CA GLU A 16 7.94 -22.69 14.62
C GLU A 16 6.87 -23.73 14.97
N VAL A 17 7.00 -24.97 14.47
CA VAL A 17 6.13 -26.09 14.87
C VAL A 17 6.36 -26.49 16.33
N ALA A 18 7.63 -26.62 16.75
CA ALA A 18 7.97 -26.99 18.12
C ALA A 18 7.50 -25.95 19.16
N SER A 19 7.36 -24.68 18.75
CA SER A 19 6.79 -23.62 19.59
C SER A 19 5.28 -23.75 19.84
N GLY A 20 4.60 -24.64 19.10
CA GLY A 20 3.15 -24.80 19.14
C GLY A 20 2.37 -23.71 18.40
N ARG A 21 3.06 -22.77 17.76
CA ARG A 21 2.43 -21.70 16.95
C ARG A 21 1.75 -22.27 15.70
N TYR A 22 2.28 -23.36 15.14
CA TYR A 22 1.72 -24.06 13.99
C TYR A 22 1.63 -25.56 14.28
N ALA A 23 0.61 -26.21 13.72
CA ALA A 23 0.33 -27.62 13.91
C ALA A 23 1.34 -28.52 13.17
N ASP A 24 1.80 -28.08 11.98
CA ASP A 24 2.73 -28.82 11.14
C ASP A 24 3.50 -27.91 10.18
N GLU A 25 4.49 -28.49 9.49
CA GLU A 25 5.33 -27.80 8.52
C GLU A 25 4.51 -27.22 7.35
N GLN A 26 3.45 -27.92 6.95
CA GLN A 26 2.60 -27.50 5.83
C GLN A 26 1.88 -26.20 6.16
N GLN A 27 1.38 -26.06 7.38
CA GLN A 27 0.73 -24.85 7.85
C GLN A 27 1.69 -23.65 7.85
N VAL A 28 2.94 -23.85 8.27
CA VAL A 28 3.98 -22.79 8.23
C VAL A 28 4.22 -22.32 6.80
N ILE A 29 4.40 -23.25 5.86
CA ILE A 29 4.71 -22.95 4.46
C ILE A 29 3.52 -22.26 3.78
N VAL A 30 2.30 -22.77 3.98
CA VAL A 30 1.09 -22.17 3.39
C VAL A 30 0.86 -20.76 3.93
N GLU A 31 1.03 -20.55 5.23
CA GLU A 31 0.90 -19.22 5.84
C GLU A 31 1.98 -18.25 5.34
N ALA A 32 3.22 -18.72 5.20
CA ALA A 32 4.31 -17.90 4.65
C ALA A 32 4.05 -17.49 3.19
N LEU A 33 3.57 -18.42 2.36
CA LEU A 33 3.20 -18.12 0.97
C LEU A 33 1.98 -17.22 0.87
N ARG A 34 1.01 -17.38 1.77
CA ARG A 34 -0.15 -16.48 1.86
C ARG A 34 0.29 -15.06 2.18
N ARG A 35 1.13 -14.89 3.20
CA ARG A 35 1.68 -13.57 3.54
C ARG A 35 2.51 -12.98 2.41
N LEU A 36 3.26 -13.79 1.68
CA LEU A 36 4.01 -13.32 0.51
C LEU A 36 3.07 -12.85 -0.62
N ALA A 37 1.94 -13.53 -0.82
CA ALA A 37 0.94 -13.13 -1.80
C ALA A 37 0.15 -11.88 -1.34
N ASP A 38 -0.08 -11.74 -0.04
CA ASP A 38 -0.73 -10.56 0.54
C ASP A 38 0.24 -9.35 0.63
N ASP A 39 1.55 -9.58 0.77
CA ASP A 39 2.62 -8.58 0.77
C ASP A 39 3.12 -8.22 -0.65
N GLU A 40 2.68 -8.91 -1.70
CA GLU A 40 2.84 -8.43 -3.08
C GLU A 40 1.88 -7.25 -3.27
N PRO A 41 2.36 -5.99 -3.17
CA PRO A 41 1.46 -4.88 -3.20
C PRO A 41 1.07 -4.71 -4.67
N ASP A 42 -0.20 -4.97 -4.96
CA ASP A 42 -0.90 -4.33 -6.09
C ASP A 42 -0.60 -2.82 -6.12
N ASP A 43 -0.25 -2.21 -4.96
CA ASP A 43 0.16 -0.81 -4.80
C ASP A 43 1.28 -0.34 -5.73
N ARG A 44 2.24 -1.21 -6.10
CA ARG A 44 3.29 -0.79 -7.05
C ARG A 44 2.72 -0.62 -8.45
N MET A 45 1.76 -1.46 -8.83
CA MET A 45 1.07 -1.35 -10.10
C MET A 45 0.13 -0.14 -10.08
N THR A 46 -0.59 0.09 -8.98
CA THR A 46 -1.52 1.23 -8.85
C THR A 46 -0.81 2.58 -8.82
N ILE A 47 0.37 2.69 -8.19
CA ILE A 47 1.16 3.94 -8.21
C ILE A 47 1.70 4.20 -9.61
N ALA A 48 2.23 3.18 -10.29
CA ALA A 48 2.73 3.34 -11.65
C ALA A 48 1.62 3.74 -12.63
N GLU A 49 0.44 3.16 -12.49
CA GLU A 49 -0.77 3.51 -13.24
C GLU A 49 -1.22 4.95 -12.94
N ALA A 50 -1.28 5.36 -11.67
CA ALA A 50 -1.65 6.71 -11.27
C ALA A 50 -0.66 7.78 -11.81
N VAL A 51 0.64 7.47 -11.83
CA VAL A 51 1.66 8.34 -12.43
C VAL A 51 1.48 8.43 -13.94
N ALA A 52 1.25 7.30 -14.61
CA ALA A 52 1.02 7.28 -16.06
C ALA A 52 -0.22 8.11 -16.45
N GLU A 53 -1.32 7.98 -15.69
CA GLU A 53 -2.51 8.80 -15.89
C GLU A 53 -2.22 10.29 -15.69
N SER A 54 -1.50 10.64 -14.62
CA SER A 54 -1.13 12.03 -14.32
C SER A 54 -0.28 12.66 -15.43
N LEU A 55 0.66 11.91 -16.00
CA LEU A 55 1.46 12.36 -17.14
C LEU A 55 0.58 12.61 -18.38
N ALA A 56 -0.37 11.71 -18.66
CA ALA A 56 -1.30 11.90 -19.76
C ALA A 56 -2.21 13.13 -19.55
N GLN A 57 -2.62 13.43 -18.31
CA GLN A 57 -3.36 14.66 -17.98
C GLN A 57 -2.51 15.92 -18.23
N ILE A 58 -1.23 15.90 -17.86
CA ILE A 58 -0.28 16.98 -18.15
C ILE A 58 -0.17 17.22 -19.65
N GLU A 59 -0.02 16.17 -20.45
CA GLU A 59 0.07 16.25 -21.91
C GLU A 59 -1.20 16.83 -22.55
N ARG A 60 -2.38 16.50 -22.01
CA ARG A 60 -3.66 17.08 -22.44
C ARG A 60 -3.88 18.52 -21.96
N GLY A 61 -3.00 19.05 -21.10
CA GLY A 61 -3.16 20.38 -20.50
C GLY A 61 -4.23 20.43 -19.40
N GLU A 62 -4.61 19.30 -18.83
CA GLU A 62 -5.57 19.17 -17.72
C GLU A 62 -4.92 19.50 -16.37
N VAL A 63 -4.11 20.56 -16.34
CA VAL A 63 -3.35 21.00 -15.17
C VAL A 63 -3.72 22.42 -14.78
N ILE A 64 -3.68 22.69 -13.49
CA ILE A 64 -3.84 24.05 -12.96
C ILE A 64 -2.46 24.57 -12.59
N PRO A 65 -2.05 25.76 -13.09
CA PRO A 65 -0.77 26.35 -12.73
C PRO A 65 -0.65 26.57 -11.22
N TYR A 66 0.49 26.16 -10.66
CA TYR A 66 0.81 26.42 -9.26
C TYR A 66 1.19 27.89 -9.08
N THR A 67 0.25 28.69 -8.60
CA THR A 67 0.38 30.15 -8.43
C THR A 67 0.00 30.58 -7.02
N GLU A 68 0.44 31.77 -6.61
CA GLU A 68 0.07 32.35 -5.30
C GLU A 68 -1.44 32.50 -5.16
N ASP A 69 -2.13 32.95 -6.21
CA ASP A 69 -3.59 33.10 -6.23
C ASP A 69 -4.30 31.76 -6.06
N PHE A 70 -3.85 30.72 -6.78
CA PHE A 70 -4.38 29.37 -6.64
C PHE A 70 -4.21 28.83 -5.21
N MET A 71 -3.06 29.10 -4.59
CA MET A 71 -2.80 28.71 -3.21
C MET A 71 -3.67 29.47 -2.22
N ALA A 72 -3.85 30.78 -2.42
CA ALA A 72 -4.73 31.60 -1.59
C ALA A 72 -6.20 31.16 -1.69
N GLU A 73 -6.68 30.82 -2.89
CA GLU A 73 -8.03 30.28 -3.09
C GLU A 73 -8.17 28.91 -2.42
N SER A 74 -7.18 28.03 -2.58
CA SER A 74 -7.18 26.70 -1.95
C SER A 74 -7.23 26.78 -0.43
N ALA A 75 -6.48 27.71 0.18
CA ALA A 75 -6.54 27.97 1.62
C ALA A 75 -7.92 28.46 2.08
N LYS A 76 -8.54 29.39 1.33
CA LYS A 76 -9.90 29.86 1.61
C LYS A 76 -10.92 28.71 1.58
N ARG A 77 -10.86 27.85 0.55
CA ARG A 77 -11.72 26.67 0.43
C ARG A 77 -11.53 25.69 1.59
N ALA A 78 -10.29 25.47 2.02
CA ALA A 78 -9.98 24.60 3.15
C ALA A 78 -10.62 25.12 4.46
N ILE A 79 -10.51 26.42 4.74
CA ILE A 79 -11.14 27.06 5.92
C ILE A 79 -12.65 26.90 5.88
N GLU A 80 -13.27 27.15 4.73
CA GLU A 80 -14.73 27.01 4.57
C GLU A 80 -15.18 25.56 4.72
N ASN A 81 -14.45 24.60 4.15
CA ASN A 81 -14.73 23.17 4.32
C ASN A 81 -14.66 22.76 5.80
N ALA A 82 -13.70 23.28 6.54
CA ALA A 82 -13.58 23.04 7.99
C ALA A 82 -14.76 23.66 8.76
N ARG A 83 -15.15 24.89 8.42
CA ARG A 83 -16.32 25.57 9.00
C ARG A 83 -17.62 24.79 8.75
N LEU A 84 -17.75 24.19 7.57
CA LEU A 84 -18.89 23.36 7.18
C LEU A 84 -18.81 21.93 7.72
N GLY A 85 -17.75 21.56 8.45
CA GLY A 85 -17.58 20.23 9.04
C GLY A 85 -17.38 19.11 8.01
N ARG A 86 -16.83 19.43 6.82
CA ARG A 86 -16.55 18.40 5.81
C ARG A 86 -15.48 17.44 6.31
N LYS A 87 -15.68 16.13 6.07
CA LYS A 87 -14.73 15.09 6.44
C LYS A 87 -13.43 15.27 5.66
N VAL A 88 -12.30 15.31 6.36
CA VAL A 88 -10.96 15.23 5.77
C VAL A 88 -10.75 13.80 5.24
N SER A 89 -10.05 13.63 4.11
CA SER A 89 -9.76 12.27 3.59
C SER A 89 -8.95 11.48 4.62
N ASP A 90 -9.17 10.17 4.67
CA ASP A 90 -8.40 9.29 5.54
C ASP A 90 -6.93 9.17 5.06
N ASP A 91 -6.65 9.45 3.78
CA ASP A 91 -5.30 9.46 3.18
C ASP A 91 -4.37 10.58 3.70
N VAL A 92 -4.93 11.59 4.35
CA VAL A 92 -4.19 12.77 4.85
C VAL A 92 -4.45 13.05 6.33
N LYS A 93 -5.11 12.12 7.03
CA LYS A 93 -5.23 12.17 8.49
C LYS A 93 -3.97 11.58 9.13
N TYR A 94 -3.52 12.22 10.20
CA TYR A 94 -2.45 11.75 11.06
C TYR A 94 -2.91 10.60 11.94
#